data_AF-A0A559GTS0-F1
#
_entry.id   AF-A0A559GTS0-F1
#
_cell.length_a   1.000
_cell.length_b   1.000
_cell.length_c   1.000
_cell.angle_alpha   90.00
_cell.angle_beta   90.00
_cell.angle_gamma   90.00
#
_symmetry.space_group_name_H-M   'P 1'
#
loop_
_entity.id
_entity.type
_entity.pdbx_description
1 polymer ?
#
loop_
_entity_poly.entity_id
_entity_poly.type
_entity_poly.pdbx_seq_one_letter_code
_entity_poly.pdbx_strand_id
1 'polypeptide(L)'
;FIEAAHTSGQYQLVAVYSRKLETAATFASRYQDIKLFDQLEDFFKSSFDVVYIASPNSLHFVQAKVALSAGKHVILEKPAVTQPQEWLDLRQTAEKNHCFIFEAARNYHEEAFTTIKNFLADKQILGADFNYAKYSSKMPDLLTGQTPNVFSDRFAG
;
A
#
# COMPACT_ATOMS: atom_id res chain seq x y z
N PHE A 1 3.19 -5.39 -7.64
CA PHE A 1 3.22 -3.93 -7.81
C PHE A 1 4.38 -3.48 -8.70
N ILE A 2 5.64 -3.68 -8.30
CA ILE A 2 6.83 -3.18 -9.06
C ILE A 2 6.80 -3.58 -10.54
N GLU A 3 6.54 -4.85 -10.84
CA GLU A 3 6.44 -5.33 -12.23
C GLU A 3 5.38 -4.57 -13.06
N ALA A 4 4.20 -4.31 -12.48
CA ALA A 4 3.15 -3.53 -13.13
C ALA A 4 3.58 -2.06 -13.31
N ALA A 5 4.30 -1.49 -12.34
CA ALA A 5 4.84 -0.14 -12.41
C ALA A 5 5.93 0.01 -13.49
N HIS A 6 6.79 -1.00 -13.66
CA HIS A 6 7.78 -1.03 -14.76
C HIS A 6 7.10 -1.24 -16.11
N THR A 7 6.11 -2.13 -16.18
CA THR A 7 5.37 -2.43 -17.42
C THR A 7 4.62 -1.22 -17.96
N SER A 8 4.16 -0.31 -17.09
CA SER A 8 3.50 0.93 -17.53
C SER A 8 4.45 1.93 -18.21
N GLY A 9 5.77 1.78 -18.02
CA GLY A 9 6.77 2.73 -18.51
C GLY A 9 6.77 4.08 -17.79
N GLN A 10 6.01 4.23 -16.70
CA GLN A 10 5.87 5.51 -15.96
C GLN A 10 6.69 5.54 -14.65
N TYR A 11 7.27 4.42 -14.24
CA TYR A 11 7.99 4.30 -12.97
C TYR A 11 9.30 3.53 -13.13
N GLN A 12 10.28 3.93 -12.33
CA GLN A 12 11.54 3.21 -12.13
C GLN A 12 11.73 2.93 -10.64
N LEU A 13 12.14 1.71 -10.30
CA LEU A 13 12.52 1.39 -8.92
C LEU A 13 13.93 1.92 -8.68
N VAL A 14 14.12 2.73 -7.63
CA VAL A 14 15.43 3.33 -7.31
C VAL A 14 15.87 3.08 -5.87
N ALA A 15 14.96 2.69 -4.99
CA ALA A 15 15.25 2.50 -3.57
C ALA A 15 14.35 1.43 -2.93
N VAL A 16 14.91 0.68 -1.98
CA VAL A 16 14.19 -0.31 -1.17
C VAL A 16 14.56 -0.14 0.29
N TYR A 17 13.55 -0.10 1.16
CA TYR A 17 13.69 -0.16 2.60
C TYR A 17 13.30 -1.54 3.15
N SER A 18 14.05 -2.04 4.12
CA SER A 18 13.66 -3.17 4.96
C SER A 18 14.35 -3.08 6.31
N ARG A 19 13.71 -3.57 7.38
CA ARG A 19 14.29 -3.63 8.75
C ARG A 19 15.69 -4.26 8.84
N LYS A 20 16.04 -5.09 7.86
CA LYS A 20 17.35 -5.73 7.71
C LYS A 20 17.85 -5.51 6.29
N LEU A 21 19.10 -5.07 6.16
CA LEU A 21 19.72 -4.75 4.90
C LEU A 21 19.86 -5.99 4.00
N GLU A 22 20.09 -7.18 4.59
CA GLU A 22 20.20 -8.45 3.86
C GLU A 22 18.87 -8.81 3.18
N THR A 23 17.75 -8.55 3.85
CA THR A 23 16.41 -8.76 3.27
C THR A 23 16.15 -7.77 2.13
N ALA A 24 16.60 -6.51 2.27
CA ALA A 24 16.53 -5.52 1.19
C ALA A 24 17.34 -5.98 -0.03
N ALA A 25 18.59 -6.43 0.20
CA ALA A 25 19.48 -6.92 -0.86
C ALA A 25 18.91 -8.14 -1.57
N THR A 26 18.37 -9.11 -0.81
CA THR A 26 17.73 -10.30 -1.37
C THR A 26 16.55 -9.93 -2.26
N PHE A 27 15.68 -9.02 -1.80
CA PHE A 27 14.56 -8.53 -2.58
C PHE A 27 15.02 -7.78 -3.85
N ALA A 28 16.03 -6.93 -3.70
CA ALA A 28 16.55 -6.08 -4.77
C ALA A 28 17.40 -6.82 -5.81
N SER A 29 17.86 -8.05 -5.54
CA SER A 29 18.76 -8.84 -6.41
C SER A 29 18.27 -9.05 -7.85
N ARG A 30 16.96 -8.96 -8.09
CA ARG A 30 16.34 -9.08 -9.42
C ARG A 30 16.25 -7.76 -10.19
N TYR A 31 16.69 -6.66 -9.59
CA TYR A 31 16.67 -5.31 -10.13
C TYR A 31 18.10 -4.73 -10.15
N GLN A 32 18.32 -3.69 -10.94
CA GLN A 32 19.63 -3.07 -11.11
C GLN A 32 19.66 -1.69 -10.45
N ASP A 33 20.82 -1.31 -9.91
CA ASP A 33 21.12 0.02 -9.36
C ASP A 33 20.16 0.53 -8.26
N ILE A 34 19.74 -0.38 -7.37
CA ILE A 34 18.81 -0.07 -6.28
C ILE A 34 19.56 0.35 -5.01
N LYS A 35 19.23 1.54 -4.49
CA LYS A 35 19.71 1.97 -3.17
C LYS A 35 18.99 1.21 -2.05
N LEU A 36 19.74 0.66 -1.10
CA LEU A 36 19.20 -0.14 0.00
C LEU A 36 19.26 0.64 1.30
N PHE A 37 18.20 0.55 2.10
CA PHE A 37 18.07 1.25 3.36
C PHE A 37 17.53 0.32 4.44
N ASP A 38 18.02 0.49 5.67
CA ASP A 38 17.51 -0.17 6.88
C ASP A 38 17.03 0.83 7.95
N GLN A 39 17.23 2.13 7.72
CA GLN A 39 16.64 3.24 8.47
C GLN A 39 15.60 3.98 7.63
N LEU A 40 14.39 4.19 8.19
CA LEU A 40 13.30 4.85 7.48
C LEU A 40 13.59 6.33 7.21
N GLU A 41 14.22 7.00 8.16
CA GLU A 41 14.56 8.42 8.07
C GLU A 41 15.51 8.69 6.90
N ASP A 42 16.51 7.82 6.70
CA ASP A 42 17.46 7.97 5.60
C ASP A 42 16.84 7.54 4.26
N PHE A 43 15.96 6.54 4.28
CA PHE A 43 15.16 6.18 3.11
C PHE A 43 14.34 7.38 2.62
N PHE A 44 13.59 8.06 3.49
CA PHE A 44 12.75 9.19 3.08
C PHE A 44 13.52 10.47 2.71
N LYS A 45 14.80 10.60 3.11
CA LYS A 45 15.69 11.66 2.60
C LYS A 45 16.20 11.37 1.18
N SER A 46 16.07 10.14 0.69
CA SER A 46 16.52 9.74 -0.64
C SER A 46 15.74 10.45 -1.75
N SER A 47 16.37 10.56 -2.92
CA SER A 47 15.87 11.24 -4.11
C SER A 47 14.91 10.37 -4.93
N PHE A 48 13.74 10.05 -4.39
CA PHE A 48 12.62 9.46 -5.14
C PHE A 48 11.35 10.30 -4.97
N ASP A 49 10.40 10.18 -5.91
CA ASP A 49 9.18 10.99 -5.94
C ASP A 49 8.03 10.37 -5.16
N VAL A 50 7.88 9.04 -5.26
CA VAL A 50 6.76 8.28 -4.68
C VAL A 50 7.25 7.03 -3.96
N VAL A 51 6.63 6.72 -2.82
CA VAL A 51 6.82 5.46 -2.10
C VAL A 51 5.57 4.58 -2.20
N TYR A 52 5.78 3.30 -2.47
CA TYR A 52 4.76 2.26 -2.31
C TYR A 52 4.99 1.54 -0.97
N ILE A 53 4.02 1.62 -0.06
CA ILE A 53 4.11 1.07 1.29
C ILE A 53 3.21 -0.16 1.39
N ALA A 54 3.82 -1.32 1.61
CA ALA A 54 3.16 -2.62 1.80
C ALA A 54 3.65 -3.33 3.08
N SER A 55 3.87 -2.55 4.14
CA SER A 55 4.19 -3.06 5.46
C SER A 55 2.96 -3.71 6.12
N PRO A 56 3.05 -4.28 7.32
CA PRO A 56 1.85 -4.61 8.10
C PRO A 56 0.92 -3.38 8.28
N ASN A 57 -0.40 -3.63 8.34
CA ASN A 57 -1.44 -2.58 8.34
C ASN A 57 -1.25 -1.57 9.49
N SER A 58 -0.86 -2.05 10.67
CA SER A 58 -0.63 -1.18 11.85
C SER A 58 0.52 -0.18 11.68
N LEU A 59 1.39 -0.36 10.69
CA LEU A 59 2.51 0.56 10.40
C LEU A 59 2.20 1.55 9.28
N HIS A 60 1.12 1.34 8.51
CA HIS A 60 0.78 2.16 7.36
C HIS A 60 0.65 3.64 7.72
N PHE A 61 -0.14 3.98 8.74
CA PHE A 61 -0.37 5.37 9.14
C PHE A 61 0.93 6.10 9.48
N VAL A 62 1.76 5.52 10.36
CA VAL A 62 2.99 6.15 10.82
C VAL A 62 3.98 6.32 9.67
N GLN A 63 4.17 5.30 8.83
CA GLN A 63 5.10 5.37 7.70
C GLN A 63 4.63 6.36 6.62
N ALA A 64 3.34 6.34 6.27
CA ALA A 64 2.78 7.27 5.31
C ALA A 64 2.88 8.73 5.79
N LYS A 65 2.63 8.99 7.08
CA LYS A 65 2.73 10.34 7.65
C LYS A 65 4.16 10.87 7.59
N VAL A 66 5.16 10.04 7.87
CA VAL A 66 6.59 10.41 7.73
C VAL A 66 6.94 10.67 6.26
N ALA A 67 6.50 9.80 5.34
CA ALA A 67 6.73 9.96 3.91
C ALA A 67 6.16 11.29 3.36
N LEU A 68 4.90 11.59 3.68
CA LEU A 68 4.23 12.82 3.28
C LEU A 68 4.92 14.06 3.89
N SER A 69 5.35 13.97 5.15
CA SER A 69 6.09 15.06 5.82
C SER A 69 7.48 15.29 5.22
N ALA A 70 8.04 14.27 4.56
CA ALA A 70 9.29 14.36 3.79
C ALA A 70 9.07 14.79 2.33
N GLY A 71 7.85 15.19 1.96
CA GLY A 71 7.52 15.64 0.61
C GLY A 71 7.43 14.50 -0.42
N LYS A 72 7.12 13.27 0.02
CA LYS A 72 6.98 12.10 -0.87
C LYS A 72 5.52 11.83 -1.16
N HIS A 73 5.18 11.56 -2.42
CA HIS A 73 3.89 10.96 -2.75
C HIS A 73 3.80 9.54 -2.17
N VAL A 74 2.59 9.11 -1.79
CA VAL A 74 2.40 7.80 -1.15
C VAL A 74 1.33 6.99 -1.87
N ILE A 75 1.67 5.74 -2.21
CA ILE A 75 0.72 4.69 -2.56
C ILE A 75 0.74 3.68 -1.41
N LEU A 76 -0.37 3.56 -0.69
CA LEU A 76 -0.50 2.78 0.54
C LEU A 76 -1.33 1.53 0.26
N GLU A 77 -0.80 0.34 0.56
CA GLU A 77 -1.56 -0.89 0.39
C GLU A 77 -2.82 -0.92 1.26
N LYS A 78 -3.82 -1.67 0.79
CA LYS A 78 -5.07 -1.81 1.53
C LYS A 78 -4.91 -2.76 2.74
N PRO A 79 -5.66 -2.57 3.83
CA PRO A 79 -6.34 -1.33 4.19
C PRO A 79 -5.32 -0.23 4.49
N ALA A 80 -5.55 0.97 3.95
CA ALA A 80 -4.63 2.10 4.12
C ALA A 80 -4.47 2.51 5.59
N VAL A 81 -5.53 2.41 6.37
CA VAL A 81 -5.56 2.80 7.79
C VAL A 81 -6.41 1.85 8.62
N THR A 82 -6.26 1.92 9.93
CA THR A 82 -7.04 1.12 10.90
C THR A 82 -8.24 1.89 11.44
N GLN A 83 -8.19 3.23 11.39
CA GLN A 83 -9.27 4.12 11.81
C GLN A 83 -9.53 5.23 10.79
N PRO A 84 -10.79 5.64 10.54
CA PRO A 84 -11.10 6.70 9.58
C PRO A 84 -10.39 8.03 9.84
N GLN A 85 -10.16 8.38 11.12
CA GLN A 85 -9.47 9.61 11.49
C GLN A 85 -8.01 9.62 11.00
N GLU A 86 -7.33 8.47 10.98
CA GLU A 86 -5.97 8.36 10.44
C GLU A 86 -5.92 8.75 8.96
N TRP A 87 -6.94 8.39 8.18
CA TRP A 87 -7.01 8.78 6.75
C TRP A 87 -7.20 10.28 6.58
N LEU A 88 -8.06 10.90 7.40
CA LEU A 88 -8.27 12.35 7.39
C LEU A 88 -6.97 13.10 7.73
N ASP A 89 -6.24 12.61 8.74
CA ASP A 89 -4.95 13.15 9.14
C ASP A 89 -3.90 13.01 8.02
N LEU A 90 -3.84 11.87 7.35
CA LEU A 90 -2.93 11.67 6.21
C LEU A 90 -3.28 12.57 5.04
N ARG A 91 -4.57 12.75 4.72
CA ARG A 91 -5.02 13.67 3.67
C ARG A 91 -4.61 15.11 3.97
N GLN A 92 -4.83 15.56 5.21
CA GLN A 92 -4.41 16.90 5.63
C GLN A 92 -2.88 17.05 5.57
N THR A 93 -2.13 16.01 5.97
CA THR A 93 -0.67 15.99 5.87
C THR A 93 -0.21 16.07 4.42
N ALA A 94 -0.86 15.35 3.51
CA ALA A 94 -0.57 15.37 2.08
C ALA A 94 -0.82 16.76 1.48
N GLU A 95 -2.00 17.35 1.75
CA GLU A 95 -2.36 18.70 1.30
C GLU A 95 -1.36 19.75 1.79
N LYS A 96 -0.99 19.71 3.08
CA LYS A 96 -0.02 20.64 3.69
C LYS A 96 1.36 20.57 3.04
N ASN A 97 1.78 19.38 2.61
CA ASN A 97 3.10 19.15 2.01
C ASN A 97 3.04 19.06 0.47
N HIS A 98 1.93 19.46 -0.15
CA HIS A 98 1.73 19.41 -1.60
C HIS A 98 2.00 18.03 -2.24
N CYS A 99 1.67 16.97 -1.49
CA CYS A 99 1.84 15.59 -1.89
C CYS A 99 0.49 14.95 -2.23
N PHE A 100 0.56 13.78 -2.86
CA PHE A 100 -0.60 12.94 -3.14
C PHE A 100 -0.52 11.70 -2.25
N ILE A 101 -1.67 11.27 -1.76
CA ILE A 101 -1.83 10.00 -1.08
C ILE A 101 -2.91 9.18 -1.80
N PHE A 102 -2.60 7.93 -2.08
CA PHE A 102 -3.48 6.97 -2.73
C PHE A 102 -3.56 5.70 -1.89
N GLU A 103 -4.77 5.18 -1.65
CA GLU A 103 -4.93 3.79 -1.23
C GLU A 103 -4.89 2.90 -2.48
N ALA A 104 -4.14 1.80 -2.44
CA ALA A 104 -4.01 0.84 -3.54
C ALA A 104 -5.24 -0.09 -3.66
N ALA A 105 -6.44 0.51 -3.72
CA ALA A 105 -7.70 -0.18 -3.93
C ALA A 105 -7.83 -0.62 -5.40
N ARG A 106 -7.06 -1.64 -5.81
CA ARG A 106 -6.92 -2.04 -7.22
C ARG A 106 -8.23 -2.18 -8.00
N ASN A 107 -9.28 -2.72 -7.36
CA ASN A 107 -10.57 -2.97 -8.00
C ASN A 107 -11.32 -1.66 -8.27
N TYR A 108 -11.16 -0.66 -7.40
CA TYR A 108 -11.80 0.65 -7.56
C TYR A 108 -11.39 1.35 -8.86
N HIS A 109 -10.17 1.08 -9.35
CA HIS A 109 -9.62 1.66 -10.58
C HIS A 109 -9.87 0.82 -11.84
N GLU A 110 -10.60 -0.29 -11.76
CA GLU A 110 -10.92 -1.10 -12.93
C GLU A 110 -11.93 -0.33 -13.84
N GLU A 111 -11.63 -0.25 -15.13
CA GLU A 111 -12.51 0.40 -16.14
C GLU A 111 -13.93 -0.18 -16.13
N ALA A 112 -14.05 -1.46 -15.76
CA ALA A 112 -15.33 -2.15 -15.56
C ALA A 112 -16.29 -1.37 -14.64
N PHE A 113 -15.81 -0.75 -13.56
CA PHE A 113 -16.69 0.03 -12.68
C PHE A 113 -17.19 1.32 -13.34
N THR A 114 -16.42 1.93 -14.23
CA THR A 114 -16.89 3.08 -15.03
C THR A 114 -18.00 2.63 -15.97
N THR A 115 -17.80 1.52 -16.68
CA THR A 115 -18.81 0.93 -17.58
C THR A 115 -20.09 0.55 -16.83
N ILE A 116 -19.97 -0.13 -15.68
CA ILE A 116 -21.12 -0.52 -14.83
C ILE A 116 -21.84 0.73 -14.31
N LYS A 117 -21.10 1.74 -13.82
CA LYS A 117 -21.69 2.98 -13.31
C LYS A 117 -22.46 3.72 -14.40
N ASN A 118 -21.92 3.79 -15.61
CA ASN A 118 -22.58 4.40 -16.76
C ASN A 118 -23.84 3.62 -17.17
N PHE A 119 -23.76 2.28 -17.19
CA PHE A 119 -24.91 1.43 -17.48
C PHE A 119 -26.04 1.58 -16.47
N LEU A 120 -25.72 1.78 -15.19
CA LEU A 120 -26.69 1.93 -14.11
C LEU A 120 -27.24 3.37 -13.96
N ALA A 121 -26.70 4.35 -14.68
CA ALA A 121 -27.01 5.77 -14.48
C ALA A 121 -28.49 6.13 -14.68
N ASP A 122 -29.21 5.36 -15.50
CA ASP A 122 -30.64 5.54 -15.81
C ASP A 122 -31.55 4.51 -15.12
N LYS A 123 -31.03 3.77 -14.14
CA LYS A 123 -31.75 2.66 -13.48
C LYS A 123 -32.08 3.00 -12.04
N GLN A 124 -33.23 2.53 -11.59
CA GLN A 124 -33.53 2.49 -10.16
C GLN A 124 -32.87 1.27 -9.54
N ILE A 125 -31.91 1.49 -8.64
CA ILE A 125 -31.26 0.42 -7.90
C ILE A 125 -32.18 -0.01 -6.75
N LEU A 126 -32.51 -1.31 -6.70
CA LEU A 126 -33.37 -1.88 -5.65
C LEU A 126 -32.57 -2.61 -4.56
N GLY A 127 -31.31 -2.98 -4.83
CA GLY A 127 -30.42 -3.69 -3.92
C GLY A 127 -29.17 -4.22 -4.63
N ALA A 128 -28.22 -4.72 -3.84
CA ALA A 128 -27.01 -5.39 -4.33
C ALA A 128 -26.51 -6.40 -3.27
N ASP A 129 -25.76 -7.41 -3.72
CA ASP A 129 -25.07 -8.38 -2.87
C ASP A 129 -23.65 -8.59 -3.43
N PHE A 130 -22.63 -8.35 -2.60
CA PHE A 130 -21.22 -8.47 -2.97
C PHE A 130 -20.49 -9.34 -1.95
N ASN A 131 -19.62 -10.24 -2.42
CA ASN A 131 -18.80 -11.09 -1.57
C ASN A 131 -17.35 -11.13 -2.02
N TYR A 132 -16.44 -11.29 -1.05
CA TYR A 132 -15.05 -11.63 -1.29
C TYR A 132 -14.54 -12.52 -0.17
N ALA A 133 -14.81 -13.82 -0.28
CA ALA A 133 -14.37 -14.83 0.68
C ALA A 133 -13.39 -15.80 0.01
N LYS A 134 -12.19 -15.94 0.58
CA LYS A 134 -11.14 -16.84 0.10
C LYS A 134 -10.50 -17.56 1.29
N TYR A 135 -10.21 -18.85 1.12
CA TYR A 135 -9.46 -19.59 2.12
C TYR A 135 -8.01 -19.11 2.15
N SER A 136 -7.56 -18.60 3.30
CA SER A 136 -6.22 -18.03 3.45
C SER A 136 -5.16 -19.12 3.40
N SER A 137 -4.09 -18.90 2.62
CA SER A 137 -2.93 -19.80 2.59
C SER A 137 -2.18 -19.87 3.93
N LYS A 138 -2.51 -18.98 4.88
CA LYS A 138 -1.97 -18.95 6.25
C LYS A 138 -2.80 -19.75 7.25
N MET A 139 -3.91 -20.34 6.82
CA MET A 139 -4.73 -21.19 7.69
C MET A 139 -3.98 -22.39 8.27
N PRO A 140 -3.10 -23.12 7.53
CA PRO A 140 -2.34 -24.21 8.12
C PRO A 140 -1.48 -23.76 9.31
N ASP A 141 -0.78 -22.63 9.17
CA ASP A 141 0.03 -22.04 10.24
C ASP A 141 -0.83 -21.73 11.47
N LEU A 142 -1.99 -21.09 11.26
CA LEU A 142 -2.95 -20.76 12.32
C LEU A 142 -3.45 -22.01 13.06
N LEU A 143 -3.83 -23.05 12.31
CA LEU A 143 -4.35 -24.30 12.88
C LEU A 143 -3.28 -25.08 13.66
N THR A 144 -1.99 -24.85 13.39
CA THR A 144 -0.87 -25.41 14.16
C THR A 144 -0.49 -24.58 15.41
N GLY A 145 -1.25 -23.52 15.71
CA GLY A 145 -1.04 -22.67 16.88
C GLY A 145 -0.08 -21.49 16.66
N GLN A 146 0.35 -21.23 15.43
CA GLN A 146 1.08 -20.00 15.09
C GLN A 146 0.09 -18.85 14.87
N THR A 147 0.55 -17.60 14.99
CA THR A 147 -0.28 -16.42 14.68
C THR A 147 0.36 -15.62 13.55
N PRO A 148 0.08 -15.96 12.28
CA PRO A 148 0.50 -15.14 11.13
C PRO A 148 0.00 -13.70 11.24
N ASN A 149 0.73 -12.74 10.68
CA ASN A 149 0.38 -11.31 10.76
C ASN A 149 -1.04 -10.98 10.29
N VAL A 150 -1.58 -11.74 9.32
CA VAL A 150 -2.95 -11.56 8.79
C VAL A 150 -4.06 -11.96 9.77
N PHE A 151 -3.70 -12.63 10.87
CA PHE A 151 -4.60 -13.04 11.96
C PHE A 151 -4.17 -12.45 13.30
N SER A 152 -3.38 -11.37 13.28
CA SER A 152 -2.80 -10.76 14.47
C SER A 152 -3.34 -9.35 14.66
N ASP A 153 -3.95 -9.13 15.81
CA ASP A 153 -4.40 -7.83 16.31
C ASP A 153 -3.28 -6.78 16.33
N ARG A 154 -2.07 -7.18 16.72
CA ARG A 154 -0.86 -6.33 16.72
C ARG A 154 -0.55 -5.72 15.36
N PHE A 155 -0.89 -6.42 14.29
CA PHE A 155 -0.63 -5.99 12.91
C PHE A 155 -1.86 -5.45 12.20
N ALA A 156 -2.96 -5.27 12.93
CA ALA A 156 -4.26 -4.84 12.40
C ALA A 156 -4.72 -5.69 11.21
N GLY A 157 -4.48 -7.00 11.31
CA GLY A 157 -5.01 -8.05 10.45
C GLY A 157 -6.21 -8.70 11.11
#